data_AF-F6IR81-F1
#
_entry.id   AF-F6IR81-F1
#
_cell.length_a   1.000
_cell.length_b   1.000
_cell.length_c   1.000
_cell.angle_alpha   90.00
_cell.angle_beta   90.00
_cell.angle_gamma   90.00
#
_symmetry.space_group_name_H-M   'P 1'
#
loop_
_entity.id
_entity.type
_entity.pdbx_description
1 polymer ?
#
loop_
_entity_poly.entity_id
_entity_poly.type
_entity_poly.pdbx_seq_one_letter_code
_entity_poly.pdbx_strand_id
1 'polypeptide(L)'
;MSKACDQNDHTRCSNRSHAGDQNEQTNTNRLPETTTETTNNKRLNSKTEYGPDDPPYKVAVHLLTRIKQRQPDFKEPNLQKWANDIRLAHERDHRDYEKLDWLVDWSQDNSFWQANILSAGKLRKQYDTLIGQAERDRPTNVAPQTREDWFG
;
A
#
# COMPACT_ATOMS: atom_id res chain seq x y z
N MET A 1 13.30 -59.89 -23.18
CA MET A 1 12.98 -59.12 -24.40
C MET A 1 11.53 -58.67 -24.33
N SER A 2 11.29 -57.35 -24.37
CA SER A 2 10.26 -56.66 -25.16
C SER A 2 10.00 -55.28 -24.57
N LYS A 3 10.46 -54.26 -25.31
CA LYS A 3 10.03 -52.85 -25.25
C LYS A 3 8.58 -52.78 -25.74
N ALA A 4 7.77 -51.83 -25.31
CA ALA A 4 7.57 -50.50 -25.90
C ALA A 4 6.10 -50.10 -25.53
N CYS A 5 5.59 -48.87 -25.55
CA CYS A 5 6.04 -47.53 -25.89
C CYS A 5 4.90 -46.59 -25.47
N ASP A 6 5.24 -45.40 -24.96
CA ASP A 6 4.35 -44.23 -24.91
C ASP A 6 4.10 -43.71 -26.33
N GLN A 7 2.84 -43.37 -26.64
CA GLN A 7 2.50 -42.47 -27.74
C GLN A 7 1.26 -41.63 -27.40
N ASN A 8 1.52 -40.34 -27.30
CA ASN A 8 0.58 -39.22 -27.40
C ASN A 8 0.22 -39.00 -28.88
N ASP A 9 -1.06 -38.81 -29.20
CA ASP A 9 -1.49 -38.34 -30.53
C ASP A 9 -2.67 -37.36 -30.45
N HIS A 10 -2.59 -36.33 -31.28
CA HIS A 10 -3.51 -35.19 -31.40
C HIS A 10 -4.75 -35.56 -32.23
N THR A 11 -5.87 -34.82 -32.04
CA THR A 11 -6.60 -34.07 -33.11
C THR A 11 -8.09 -33.79 -32.75
N ARG A 12 -8.37 -32.49 -32.50
CA ARG A 12 -9.39 -31.60 -33.13
C ARG A 12 -10.88 -32.01 -33.26
N CYS A 13 -11.77 -31.11 -32.81
CA CYS A 13 -13.10 -30.71 -33.35
C CYS A 13 -13.77 -29.76 -32.31
N SER A 14 -14.66 -28.78 -32.54
CA SER A 14 -15.26 -28.10 -33.69
C SER A 14 -16.04 -26.88 -33.13
N ASN A 15 -16.20 -25.81 -33.90
CA ASN A 15 -17.09 -24.67 -33.58
C ASN A 15 -18.56 -24.97 -33.95
N ARG A 16 -19.52 -24.56 -33.11
CA ARG A 16 -20.94 -24.13 -33.36
C ARG A 16 -21.76 -24.36 -32.08
N SER A 17 -22.76 -23.58 -31.65
CA SER A 17 -23.63 -22.53 -32.19
C SER A 17 -24.46 -21.92 -31.02
N HIS A 18 -25.00 -20.70 -31.21
CA HIS A 18 -26.34 -20.17 -30.80
C HIS A 18 -26.82 -20.32 -29.33
N ALA A 19 -27.65 -19.49 -28.71
CA ALA A 19 -28.41 -18.26 -28.95
C ALA A 19 -28.67 -17.70 -27.52
N GLY A 20 -28.78 -16.39 -27.30
CA GLY A 20 -30.08 -15.74 -27.22
C GLY A 20 -30.62 -15.75 -25.78
N ASP A 21 -30.63 -14.59 -25.12
CA ASP A 21 -31.70 -14.24 -24.18
C ASP A 21 -31.75 -12.72 -23.98
N GLN A 22 -32.82 -12.12 -24.49
CA GLN A 22 -33.25 -10.79 -24.09
C GLN A 22 -34.29 -10.97 -22.98
N ASN A 23 -34.07 -10.33 -21.84
CA ASN A 23 -35.09 -10.18 -20.81
C ASN A 23 -35.19 -8.70 -20.44
N GLU A 24 -36.28 -8.07 -20.88
CA GLU A 24 -36.78 -6.80 -20.37
C GLU A 24 -37.50 -7.02 -19.05
N GLN A 25 -37.10 -6.34 -17.97
CA GLN A 25 -38.04 -5.98 -16.90
C GLN A 25 -37.77 -4.55 -16.41
N THR A 26 -38.72 -3.69 -16.76
CA THR A 26 -39.05 -2.41 -16.17
C THR A 26 -39.22 -2.52 -14.66
N ASN A 27 -38.64 -1.59 -13.89
CA ASN A 27 -39.26 -1.20 -12.62
C ASN A 27 -38.93 0.24 -12.24
N THR A 28 -39.98 1.03 -12.04
CA THR A 28 -39.94 2.42 -11.59
C THR A 28 -40.14 2.42 -10.07
N ASN A 29 -39.25 3.06 -9.30
CA ASN A 29 -39.62 3.98 -8.21
C ASN A 29 -38.41 4.49 -7.40
N ARG A 30 -38.13 5.78 -7.60
CA ARG A 30 -37.96 6.86 -6.61
C ARG A 30 -37.22 6.55 -5.27
N LEU A 31 -36.03 7.18 -5.16
CA LEU A 31 -35.22 7.63 -3.99
C LEU A 31 -36.07 8.14 -2.78
N PRO A 32 -35.54 8.33 -1.55
CA PRO A 32 -34.11 8.44 -1.21
C PRO A 32 -33.64 7.90 0.15
N GLU A 33 -32.54 7.15 0.20
CA GLU A 33 -31.78 7.01 1.45
C GLU A 33 -30.26 7.10 1.24
N THR A 34 -29.71 8.03 2.00
CA THR A 34 -28.34 8.44 2.24
C THR A 34 -27.35 7.26 2.29
N THR A 35 -26.48 7.12 1.30
CA THR A 35 -25.22 6.38 1.50
C THR A 35 -24.15 6.90 0.54
N THR A 36 -22.99 7.10 1.13
CA THR A 36 -21.68 7.46 0.59
C THR A 36 -21.36 6.84 -0.77
N GLU A 37 -21.27 7.65 -1.83
CA GLU A 37 -20.51 7.31 -3.02
C GLU A 37 -20.06 8.59 -3.75
N THR A 38 -18.75 8.73 -3.93
CA THR A 38 -18.26 9.27 -5.20
C THR A 38 -17.12 8.36 -5.65
N THR A 39 -17.54 7.29 -6.33
CA THR A 39 -16.74 6.50 -7.25
C THR A 39 -16.26 7.39 -8.38
N ASN A 40 -15.12 8.06 -8.19
CA ASN A 40 -14.38 8.64 -9.32
C ASN A 40 -13.33 7.63 -9.79
N ASN A 41 -13.83 6.64 -10.53
CA ASN A 41 -13.05 5.80 -11.43
C ASN A 41 -12.57 6.65 -12.62
N LYS A 42 -11.67 7.60 -12.36
CA LYS A 42 -10.91 8.28 -13.40
C LYS A 42 -9.47 7.84 -13.20
N ARG A 43 -8.92 7.11 -14.17
CA ARG A 43 -7.48 6.95 -14.32
C ARG A 43 -6.85 8.34 -14.42
N LEU A 44 -6.51 8.95 -13.29
CA LEU A 44 -5.79 10.22 -13.19
C LEU A 44 -4.33 9.95 -13.54
N ASN A 45 -4.08 9.72 -14.84
CA ASN A 45 -2.76 9.89 -15.44
C ASN A 45 -2.58 11.32 -15.97
N SER A 46 -3.39 12.29 -15.51
CA SER A 46 -3.18 13.71 -15.81
C SER A 46 -2.40 14.33 -14.67
N LYS A 47 -1.09 14.43 -14.91
CA LYS A 47 -0.04 15.09 -14.13
C LYS A 47 -0.49 16.46 -13.59
N THR A 48 -1.15 16.45 -12.43
CA THR A 48 -1.20 17.59 -11.54
C THR A 48 -0.05 17.38 -10.57
N GLU A 49 0.88 18.33 -10.52
CA GLU A 49 1.90 18.35 -9.48
C GLU A 49 1.21 18.47 -8.13
N TYR A 50 1.77 17.81 -7.11
CA TYR A 50 1.25 17.91 -5.76
C TYR A 50 1.56 19.30 -5.22
N GLY A 51 0.52 20.01 -4.79
CA GLY A 51 0.63 21.30 -4.14
C GLY A 51 1.13 21.19 -2.70
N PRO A 52 1.59 22.30 -2.09
CA PRO A 52 2.02 22.33 -0.69
C PRO A 52 0.97 21.85 0.31
N ASP A 53 -0.32 21.98 -0.05
CA ASP A 53 -1.42 21.59 0.81
C ASP A 53 -1.86 20.14 0.68
N ASP A 54 -1.38 19.43 -0.35
CA ASP A 54 -1.76 18.05 -0.59
C ASP A 54 -1.17 17.14 0.49
N PRO A 55 -1.97 16.27 1.13
CA PRO A 55 -1.49 15.32 2.13
C PRO A 55 -0.22 14.54 1.73
N PRO A 56 -0.11 13.95 0.51
CA PRO A 56 1.11 13.25 0.11
C PRO A 56 2.35 14.15 0.07
N TYR A 57 2.20 15.42 -0.32
CA TYR A 57 3.29 16.37 -0.37
C TYR A 57 3.72 16.81 1.04
N LYS A 58 2.76 17.05 1.93
CA LYS A 58 3.02 17.39 3.34
C LYS A 58 3.87 16.33 4.03
N VAL A 59 3.51 15.06 3.91
CA VAL A 59 4.30 13.95 4.48
C VAL A 59 5.69 13.85 3.85
N ALA A 60 5.80 14.07 2.53
CA ALA A 60 7.10 14.05 1.85
C ALA A 60 8.03 15.18 2.34
N VAL A 61 7.51 16.39 2.49
CA VAL A 61 8.22 17.55 3.05
C VAL A 61 8.59 17.30 4.51
N HIS A 62 7.68 16.73 5.28
CA HIS A 62 7.92 16.39 6.68
C HIS A 62 9.10 15.42 6.81
N LEU A 63 9.12 14.34 6.03
CA LEU A 63 10.25 13.39 6.01
C LEU A 63 11.57 14.08 5.66
N LEU A 64 11.59 14.93 4.63
CA LEU A 64 12.81 15.66 4.26
C LEU A 64 13.28 16.58 5.40
N THR A 65 12.34 17.26 6.05
CA THR A 65 12.62 18.17 7.17
C THR A 65 13.29 17.41 8.32
N ARG A 66 12.72 16.27 8.73
CA ARG A 66 13.28 15.42 9.79
C ARG A 66 14.67 14.87 9.43
N ILE A 67 14.90 14.49 8.16
CA ILE A 67 16.23 14.06 7.71
C ILE A 67 17.23 15.22 7.77
N LYS A 68 16.88 16.41 7.26
CA LYS A 68 17.75 17.59 7.24
C LYS A 68 18.09 18.13 8.64
N GLN A 69 17.21 17.97 9.62
CA GLN A 69 17.50 18.31 11.02
C GLN A 69 18.73 17.58 11.56
N ARG A 70 18.93 16.32 11.16
CA ARG A 70 20.10 15.52 11.55
C ARG A 70 21.26 15.63 10.56
N GLN A 71 20.95 15.69 9.27
CA GLN A 71 21.93 15.73 8.18
C GLN A 71 21.68 16.97 7.31
N PRO A 72 22.18 18.15 7.70
CA PRO A 72 21.93 19.40 6.98
C PRO A 72 22.36 19.36 5.51
N ASP A 73 23.43 18.62 5.21
CA ASP A 73 23.99 18.44 3.86
C ASP A 73 23.26 17.35 3.04
N PHE A 74 22.13 16.83 3.52
CA PHE A 74 21.37 15.83 2.80
C PHE A 74 20.87 16.39 1.46
N LYS A 75 21.19 15.68 0.38
CA LYS A 75 20.84 16.05 -0.99
C LYS A 75 19.33 16.26 -1.14
N GLU A 76 18.95 17.38 -1.74
CA GLU A 76 17.56 17.69 -2.06
C GLU A 76 16.95 16.59 -2.97
N PRO A 77 15.93 15.86 -2.50
CA PRO A 77 15.25 14.86 -3.32
C PRO A 77 14.21 15.54 -4.22
N ASN A 78 13.70 14.78 -5.18
CA ASN A 78 12.51 15.19 -5.91
C ASN A 78 11.27 14.96 -5.02
N LEU A 79 10.76 16.04 -4.41
CA LEU A 79 9.59 16.00 -3.54
C LEU A 79 8.32 15.55 -4.26
N GLN A 80 8.16 15.86 -5.55
CA GLN A 80 7.02 15.38 -6.35
C GLN A 80 7.04 13.84 -6.49
N LYS A 81 8.22 13.27 -6.68
CA LYS A 81 8.40 11.81 -6.69
C LYS A 81 8.10 11.21 -5.32
N TRP A 82 8.57 11.84 -4.24
CA TRP A 82 8.29 11.36 -2.89
C TRP A 82 6.80 11.44 -2.56
N ALA A 83 6.14 12.54 -2.89
CA ALA A 83 4.69 12.68 -2.75
C ALA A 83 3.94 11.59 -3.53
N ASN A 84 4.37 11.27 -4.75
CA ASN A 84 3.80 10.13 -5.47
C ASN A 84 4.01 8.79 -4.74
N ASP A 85 5.18 8.54 -4.16
CA ASP A 85 5.42 7.33 -3.37
C ASP A 85 4.50 7.25 -2.14
N ILE A 86 4.28 8.37 -1.45
CA ILE A 86 3.34 8.46 -0.32
C ILE A 86 1.89 8.25 -0.78
N ARG A 87 1.48 8.89 -1.89
CA ARG A 87 0.16 8.67 -2.50
C ARG A 87 -0.06 7.19 -2.83
N LEU A 88 0.95 6.52 -3.40
CA LEU A 88 0.87 5.09 -3.69
C LEU A 88 0.75 4.25 -2.40
N ALA A 89 1.44 4.63 -1.32
CA ALA A 89 1.25 3.98 -0.02
C ALA A 89 -0.22 4.10 0.46
N HIS A 90 -0.83 5.25 0.23
CA HIS A 90 -2.24 5.46 0.59
C HIS A 90 -3.21 4.71 -0.33
N GLU A 91 -3.16 4.95 -1.64
CA GLU A 91 -4.16 4.46 -2.58
C GLU A 91 -4.03 2.97 -2.89
N ARG A 92 -2.79 2.46 -3.01
CA ARG A 92 -2.54 1.05 -3.38
C ARG A 92 -2.34 0.15 -2.17
N ASP A 93 -1.63 0.64 -1.16
CA ASP A 93 -1.29 -0.17 0.01
C ASP A 93 -2.26 0.09 1.18
N HIS A 94 -3.27 0.95 0.98
CA HIS A 94 -4.32 1.28 1.94
C HIS A 94 -3.74 1.76 3.29
N ARG A 95 -2.73 2.64 3.24
CA ARG A 95 -2.09 3.23 4.44
C ARG A 95 -2.58 4.66 4.66
N ASP A 96 -3.05 4.98 5.85
CA ASP A 96 -3.54 6.31 6.17
C ASP A 96 -2.41 7.34 6.17
N TYR A 97 -2.66 8.56 5.65
CA TYR A 97 -1.66 9.63 5.65
C TYR A 97 -1.21 9.99 7.07
N GLU A 98 -2.13 10.00 8.04
CA GLU A 98 -1.81 10.27 9.44
C GLU A 98 -0.84 9.23 10.03
N LYS A 99 -1.02 7.96 9.69
CA LYS A 99 -0.10 6.90 10.12
C LYS A 99 1.25 7.01 9.45
N LEU A 100 1.27 7.35 8.16
CA LEU A 100 2.52 7.59 7.43
C LEU A 100 3.30 8.75 8.03
N ASP A 101 2.61 9.83 8.39
CA ASP A 101 3.19 11.01 9.04
C ASP A 101 3.76 10.67 10.43
N TRP A 102 2.98 9.99 11.26
CA TRP A 102 3.47 9.51 12.56
C TRP A 102 4.68 8.55 12.42
N LEU A 103 4.67 7.70 11.39
CA LEU A 103 5.77 6.77 11.13
C LEU A 103 7.04 7.49 10.67
N VAL A 104 6.91 8.64 10.00
CA VAL A 104 8.05 9.52 9.74
C VAL A 104 8.69 9.92 11.05
N ASP A 105 7.93 10.46 12.00
CA ASP A 105 8.47 10.87 13.30
C ASP A 105 9.17 9.71 14.01
N TRP A 106 8.46 8.60 14.20
CA TRP A 106 9.00 7.45 14.91
C TRP A 106 10.27 6.89 14.23
N SER A 107 10.26 6.77 12.90
CA SER A 107 11.42 6.24 12.17
C SER A 107 12.63 7.17 12.24
N GLN A 108 12.42 8.49 12.32
CA GLN A 108 13.49 9.47 12.40
C GLN A 108 14.01 9.66 13.83
N ASP A 109 13.21 9.34 14.85
CA ASP A 109 13.66 9.33 16.26
C ASP A 109 14.37 8.02 16.63
N ASN A 110 14.05 6.92 15.95
CA ASN A 110 14.71 5.64 16.18
C ASN A 110 16.11 5.62 15.54
N SER A 111 17.14 5.34 16.36
CA SER A 111 18.55 5.42 15.96
C SER A 111 18.93 4.47 14.82
N PHE A 112 18.28 3.31 14.72
CA PHE A 112 18.49 2.33 13.66
C PHE A 112 17.74 2.74 12.39
N TRP A 113 16.46 3.12 12.51
CA TRP A 113 15.62 3.38 11.34
C TRP A 113 15.93 4.71 10.67
N GLN A 114 16.39 5.72 11.41
CA GLN A 114 16.68 7.03 10.84
C GLN A 114 17.78 6.99 9.76
N ALA A 115 18.74 6.06 9.86
CA ALA A 115 19.78 5.85 8.86
C ALA A 115 19.27 5.06 7.64
N ASN A 116 18.19 4.29 7.82
CA ASN A 116 17.64 3.42 6.79
C ASN A 116 16.52 4.10 6.00
N ILE A 117 15.68 4.91 6.63
CA ILE A 117 14.55 5.62 6.01
C ILE A 117 15.01 7.01 5.55
N LEU A 118 15.65 7.04 4.39
CA LEU A 118 16.15 8.27 3.72
C LEU A 118 15.33 8.63 2.46
N SER A 119 14.17 8.01 2.27
CA SER A 119 13.25 8.34 1.18
C SER A 119 11.83 7.86 1.44
N ALA A 120 10.84 8.53 0.83
CA ALA A 120 9.44 8.13 0.88
C ALA A 120 9.21 6.71 0.34
N GLY A 121 9.89 6.33 -0.74
CA GLY A 121 9.83 4.96 -1.25
C GLY A 121 10.34 3.90 -0.27
N LYS A 122 11.37 4.22 0.54
CA LYS A 122 11.83 3.31 1.61
C LYS A 122 10.85 3.26 2.78
N LEU A 123 10.29 4.40 3.18
CA LEU A 123 9.23 4.45 4.21
C LEU A 123 8.06 3.54 3.81
N ARG A 124 7.53 3.70 2.59
CA ARG A 124 6.47 2.85 2.03
C ARG A 124 6.86 1.37 2.04
N LYS A 125 8.04 1.04 1.51
CA LYS A 125 8.50 -0.36 1.42
C LYS A 125 8.62 -1.03 2.80
N GLN A 126 9.04 -0.29 3.82
CA GLN A 126 9.28 -0.82 5.16
C GLN A 126 8.12 -0.61 6.12
N TYR A 127 6.98 -0.10 5.65
CA TYR A 127 5.86 0.33 6.48
C TYR A 127 5.48 -0.70 7.55
N ASP A 128 5.19 -1.94 7.17
CA ASP A 128 4.74 -2.98 8.11
C ASP A 128 5.82 -3.36 9.13
N THR A 129 7.09 -3.33 8.70
CA THR A 129 8.22 -3.60 9.60
C THR A 129 8.37 -2.49 10.62
N LEU A 130 8.24 -1.23 10.18
CA LEU A 130 8.31 -0.06 11.06
C LEU A 130 7.14 -0.09 12.06
N ILE A 131 5.91 -0.42 11.63
CA ILE A 131 4.75 -0.56 12.53
C ILE A 131 5.03 -1.61 13.61
N GLY A 132 5.46 -2.81 13.23
CA GLY A 132 5.73 -3.88 14.20
C GLY A 132 6.88 -3.56 15.16
N GLN A 133 7.90 -2.81 14.70
CA GLN A 133 8.96 -2.30 15.59
C GLN A 133 8.42 -1.22 16.53
N ALA A 134 7.65 -0.28 16.01
CA ALA A 134 7.08 0.81 16.80
C ALA A 134 6.11 0.31 17.87
N GLU A 135 5.35 -0.76 17.58
CA GLU A 135 4.50 -1.43 18.57
C GLU A 135 5.29 -2.15 19.64
N ARG A 136 6.45 -2.76 19.31
CA ARG A 136 7.36 -3.37 20.29
C ARG A 136 8.02 -2.35 21.19
N ASP A 137 8.38 -1.19 20.64
CA ASP A 137 9.01 -0.11 21.38
C ASP A 137 8.01 0.62 22.30
N ARG A 138 6.69 0.42 22.10
CA ARG A 138 5.70 0.90 23.08
C ARG A 138 5.93 0.14 24.39
N PRO A 139 6.07 0.83 25.53
CA PRO A 139 6.17 0.16 26.82
C PRO A 139 4.87 -0.60 27.08
N THR A 140 4.89 -1.90 26.84
CA THR A 140 3.78 -2.78 27.16
C THR A 140 3.93 -3.21 28.62
N ASN A 141 2.91 -2.99 29.44
CA ASN A 141 2.90 -3.39 30.85
C ASN A 141 2.60 -4.90 31.02
N VAL A 142 2.93 -5.72 30.01
CA VAL A 142 2.69 -7.17 30.01
C VAL A 142 4.02 -7.87 30.28
N ALA A 143 4.10 -8.52 31.44
CA ALA A 143 5.23 -9.36 31.81
C ALA A 143 5.43 -10.46 30.76
N PRO A 144 6.70 -10.83 30.43
CA PRO A 144 6.97 -11.94 29.53
C PRO A 144 6.32 -13.21 30.08
N GLN A 145 5.35 -13.77 29.35
CA GLN A 145 4.81 -15.09 29.69
C GLN A 145 5.92 -16.12 29.48
N THR A 146 6.37 -16.70 30.59
CA THR A 146 7.39 -17.75 30.63
C THR A 146 6.90 -18.99 29.90
N ARG A 147 7.71 -19.45 28.94
CA ARG A 147 7.45 -20.57 28.02
C ARG A 147 7.60 -21.93 28.70
N GLU A 148 6.90 -22.18 29.80
CA GLU A 148 7.00 -23.45 30.56
C GLU A 148 5.91 -24.48 30.18
N ASP A 149 4.82 -24.09 29.51
CA ASP A 149 3.66 -24.99 29.31
C ASP A 149 3.61 -25.75 27.97
N TRP A 150 4.74 -25.92 27.26
CA TRP A 150 4.75 -26.56 25.92
C TRP A 150 5.21 -28.03 25.91
N PHE A 151 5.68 -28.57 27.03
CA PHE A 151 6.20 -29.95 27.14
C PHE A 151 5.56 -30.74 28.31
N GLY A 152 4.32 -30.41 28.67
CA GLY A 152 3.54 -31.11 29.72
C GLY A 152 2.68 -32.23 29.16
#